data_AF-A0A932LRJ2-F1
#
_entry.id   AF-A0A932LRJ2-F1
#
_cell.length_a   1.000
_cell.length_b   1.000
_cell.length_c   1.000
_cell.angle_alpha   90.00
_cell.angle_beta   90.00
_cell.angle_gamma   90.00
#
_symmetry.space_group_name_H-M   'P 1'
#
loop_
_entity.id
_entity.type
_entity.pdbx_description
1 polymer ?
#
loop_
_entity_poly.entity_id
_entity_poly.type
_entity_poly.pdbx_seq_one_letter_code
_entity_poly.pdbx_strand_id
1 'polypeptide(L)'
;MPCNPEILRQVPLFALLDDDETAVLAGQVEVRTFAPRQRIWKIGDSGGQAYVLVSGMVRVTTVDEDHQEVVVDEPVHGEFFGFASMLDQTPHQTNANALEESICIEVDREDISVLLQRKPLAGMDMLSVLGKQFHAAQQLVRVRAMRNLNEIIEEEETLGERVADKVASFGGSWTFITTFAVVLLTYTAINIGLRGRAWDPYPFILLNLFLSMLAAIQAPVIMMSQNRQDKKDRLRGELDYDVNRRAEAEIQGLAHKMHLLGDKIADVEDLIRQQHAGRTPGNS
;
A
#
# COMPACT_ATOMS: atom_id res chain seq x y z
N MET A 1 -32.69 10.76 5.08
CA MET A 1 -34.00 10.45 4.44
C MET A 1 -34.12 8.95 4.30
N PRO A 2 -35.32 8.34 4.38
CA PRO A 2 -35.45 6.91 4.13
C PRO A 2 -34.91 6.57 2.74
N CYS A 3 -34.17 5.48 2.63
CA CYS A 3 -33.50 5.12 1.39
C CYS A 3 -34.52 4.69 0.33
N ASN A 4 -34.24 5.00 -0.94
CA ASN A 4 -35.01 4.43 -2.04
C ASN A 4 -34.48 3.02 -2.33
N PRO A 5 -35.33 1.98 -2.41
CA PRO A 5 -34.92 0.62 -2.79
C PRO A 5 -34.01 0.54 -4.03
N GLU A 6 -34.23 1.42 -5.02
CA GLU A 6 -33.40 1.47 -6.23
C GLU A 6 -31.95 1.92 -5.99
N ILE A 7 -31.71 2.69 -4.93
CA ILE A 7 -30.35 3.11 -4.53
C ILE A 7 -29.60 1.93 -3.90
N LEU A 8 -30.28 1.11 -3.10
CA LEU A 8 -29.68 -0.07 -2.49
C LEU A 8 -29.25 -1.10 -3.53
N ARG A 9 -30.04 -1.31 -4.59
CA ARG A 9 -29.68 -2.27 -5.66
C ARG A 9 -28.40 -1.93 -6.41
N GLN A 10 -27.94 -0.67 -6.36
CA GLN A 10 -26.70 -0.24 -7.00
C GLN A 10 -25.46 -0.66 -6.18
N VAL A 11 -25.64 -0.96 -4.90
CA VAL A 11 -24.57 -1.44 -4.03
C VAL A 11 -24.39 -2.94 -4.24
N PRO A 12 -23.19 -3.42 -4.66
CA PRO A 12 -22.96 -4.84 -4.95
C PRO A 12 -23.33 -5.78 -3.81
N LEU A 13 -23.18 -5.33 -2.56
CA LEU A 13 -23.55 -6.11 -1.37
C LEU A 13 -25.07 -6.34 -1.24
N PHE A 14 -25.89 -5.39 -1.69
CA PHE A 14 -27.35 -5.45 -1.56
C PHE A 14 -28.05 -5.89 -2.85
N ALA A 15 -27.30 -6.06 -3.95
CA ALA A 15 -27.82 -6.53 -5.23
C ALA A 15 -28.41 -7.96 -5.18
N LEU A 16 -28.09 -8.74 -4.14
CA LEU A 16 -28.59 -10.10 -3.91
C LEU A 16 -29.86 -10.15 -3.04
N LEU A 17 -30.38 -9.00 -2.62
CA LEU A 17 -31.65 -8.90 -1.90
C LEU A 17 -32.82 -8.98 -2.88
N ASP A 18 -33.88 -9.68 -2.49
CA ASP A 18 -35.14 -9.65 -3.23
C ASP A 18 -35.89 -8.33 -2.97
N ASP A 19 -37.01 -8.12 -3.67
CA ASP A 19 -37.74 -6.85 -3.66
C ASP A 19 -38.34 -6.54 -2.27
N ASP A 20 -38.78 -7.56 -1.55
CA ASP A 20 -39.36 -7.42 -0.21
C ASP A 20 -38.25 -7.11 0.81
N GLU A 21 -37.10 -7.77 0.70
CA GLU A 21 -35.93 -7.55 1.56
C GLU A 21 -35.28 -6.20 1.31
N THR A 22 -35.19 -5.78 0.05
CA THR A 22 -34.68 -4.46 -0.33
C THR A 22 -35.60 -3.37 0.21
N ALA A 23 -36.93 -3.54 0.14
CA ALA A 23 -37.89 -2.60 0.70
C ALA A 23 -37.79 -2.51 2.24
N VAL A 24 -37.55 -3.63 2.92
CA VAL A 24 -37.33 -3.65 4.38
C VAL A 24 -36.03 -2.93 4.75
N LEU A 25 -34.93 -3.21 4.06
CA LEU A 25 -33.64 -2.57 4.33
C LEU A 25 -33.67 -1.08 4.01
N ALA A 26 -34.35 -0.69 2.93
CA ALA A 26 -34.57 0.70 2.53
C ALA A 26 -35.28 1.52 3.61
N GLY A 27 -36.18 0.88 4.37
CA GLY A 27 -36.88 1.49 5.49
C GLY A 27 -36.06 1.59 6.79
N GLN A 28 -34.91 0.92 6.87
CA GLN A 28 -34.04 0.89 8.05
C GLN A 28 -32.80 1.78 7.87
N VAL A 29 -32.26 1.86 6.66
CA VAL A 29 -31.07 2.67 6.39
C VAL A 29 -31.40 4.14 6.06
N GLU A 30 -30.53 5.05 6.51
CA GLU A 30 -30.65 6.48 6.22
C GLU A 30 -29.74 6.92 5.08
N VAL A 31 -30.29 7.66 4.13
CA VAL A 31 -29.48 8.38 3.13
C VAL A 31 -29.02 9.72 3.69
N ARG A 32 -27.72 9.96 3.59
CA ARG A 32 -27.04 11.21 3.94
C ARG A 32 -26.42 11.84 2.69
N THR A 33 -26.52 13.16 2.59
CA THR A 33 -25.87 13.95 1.55
C THR A 33 -24.86 14.87 2.20
N PHE A 34 -23.64 14.86 1.68
CA PHE A 34 -22.53 15.68 2.14
C PHE A 34 -22.15 16.66 1.02
N ALA A 35 -22.08 17.95 1.36
CA ALA A 35 -21.62 18.98 0.45
C ALA A 35 -20.10 18.84 0.18
N PRO A 36 -19.59 19.41 -0.94
CA PRO A 36 -18.15 19.45 -1.19
C PRO A 36 -17.36 20.02 -0.01
N ARG A 37 -16.29 19.35 0.37
CA ARG A 37 -15.41 19.64 1.52
C ARG A 37 -16.07 19.46 2.89
N GLN A 38 -17.32 18.99 2.96
CA GLN A 38 -17.96 18.67 4.22
C GLN A 38 -17.25 17.49 4.87
N ARG A 39 -17.00 17.60 6.16
CA ARG A 39 -16.46 16.51 6.98
C ARG A 39 -17.58 15.53 7.30
N ILE A 40 -17.30 14.24 7.11
CA ILE A 40 -18.17 13.13 7.51
C ILE A 40 -17.85 12.76 8.97
N TRP A 41 -16.58 12.52 9.29
CA TRP A 41 -16.07 12.38 10.66
C TRP A 41 -14.63 12.85 10.81
N LYS A 42 -14.18 13.00 12.06
CA LYS A 42 -12.82 13.31 12.46
C LYS A 42 -12.20 12.14 13.24
N ILE A 43 -10.88 12.05 13.22
CA ILE A 43 -10.12 11.24 14.17
C ILE A 43 -10.56 11.55 15.61
N GLY A 44 -10.91 10.49 16.34
CA GLY A 44 -11.39 10.54 17.72
C GLY A 44 -12.91 10.63 17.87
N ASP A 45 -13.66 10.84 16.79
CA ASP A 45 -15.13 10.77 16.82
C ASP A 45 -15.57 9.32 17.10
N SER A 46 -16.72 9.14 17.75
CA SER A 46 -17.24 7.80 18.07
C SER A 46 -17.52 6.99 16.81
N GLY A 47 -16.83 5.86 16.64
CA GLY A 47 -17.00 5.00 15.47
C GLY A 47 -18.21 4.08 15.59
N GLY A 48 -19.41 4.63 15.71
CA GLY A 48 -20.66 3.85 15.77
C GLY A 48 -21.32 3.63 14.42
N GLN A 49 -20.83 4.29 13.37
CA GLN A 49 -21.49 4.39 12.07
C GLN A 49 -20.50 4.10 10.95
N ALA A 50 -20.98 3.40 9.93
CA ALA A 50 -20.30 3.20 8.68
C ALA A 50 -21.14 3.76 7.54
N TYR A 51 -20.51 3.93 6.39
CA TYR A 51 -21.16 4.51 5.23
C TYR A 51 -20.87 3.70 3.99
N VAL A 52 -21.86 3.60 3.10
CA VAL A 52 -21.70 3.08 1.74
C VAL A 52 -21.77 4.25 0.77
N LEU A 53 -20.76 4.40 -0.08
CA LEU A 53 -20.76 5.47 -1.09
C LEU A 53 -21.70 5.13 -2.25
N VAL A 54 -22.70 5.96 -2.51
CA VAL A 54 -23.63 5.81 -3.65
C VAL A 54 -23.21 6.70 -4.80
N SER A 55 -22.81 7.93 -4.53
CA SER A 55 -22.39 8.87 -5.56
C SER A 55 -21.48 9.93 -4.97
N GLY A 56 -20.65 10.54 -5.81
CA GLY A 56 -19.65 11.52 -5.41
C GLY A 56 -18.30 10.90 -5.12
N MET A 57 -17.48 11.65 -4.39
CA MET A 57 -16.11 11.28 -4.05
C MET A 57 -15.84 11.61 -2.59
N VAL A 58 -15.34 10.62 -1.86
CA VAL A 58 -14.95 10.75 -0.46
C VAL A 58 -13.48 10.37 -0.34
N ARG A 59 -12.76 11.09 0.51
CA ARG A 59 -11.38 10.80 0.85
C ARG A 59 -11.26 10.56 2.33
N VAL A 60 -10.63 9.43 2.67
CA VAL A 60 -10.30 9.06 4.03
C VAL A 60 -8.81 9.29 4.26
N THR A 61 -8.45 10.08 5.26
CA THR A 61 -7.06 10.43 5.57
C THR A 61 -6.70 10.06 7.00
N THR A 62 -5.42 9.83 7.26
CA THR A 62 -4.84 9.78 8.60
C THR A 62 -3.64 10.72 8.67
N VAL A 63 -3.11 10.93 9.86
CA VAL A 63 -1.90 11.71 10.08
C VAL A 63 -0.79 10.74 10.45
N ASP A 64 0.32 10.77 9.70
CA ASP A 64 1.52 9.96 9.97
C ASP A 64 2.35 10.53 11.13
N GLU A 65 3.39 9.83 11.57
CA GLU A 65 4.32 10.25 12.63
C GLU A 65 4.97 11.61 12.35
N ASP A 66 5.18 11.96 11.07
CA ASP A 66 5.73 13.24 10.62
C ASP A 66 4.68 14.37 10.49
N HIS A 67 3.48 14.16 11.05
CA HIS A 67 2.35 15.10 10.97
C HIS A 67 1.86 15.42 9.54
N GLN A 68 2.18 14.58 8.56
CA GLN A 68 1.70 14.71 7.18
C GLN A 68 0.35 14.02 7.02
N GLU A 69 -0.54 14.62 6.22
CA GLU A 69 -1.84 14.04 5.91
C GLU A 69 -1.69 12.99 4.81
N VAL A 70 -2.05 11.76 5.13
CA VAL A 70 -1.87 10.59 4.27
C VAL A 70 -3.23 10.03 3.88
N VAL A 71 -3.48 9.89 2.58
CA VAL A 71 -4.71 9.26 2.07
C VAL A 71 -4.69 7.77 2.37
N VAL A 72 -5.61 7.31 3.21
CA VAL A 72 -5.76 5.90 3.55
C VAL A 72 -6.65 5.20 2.54
N ASP A 73 -7.71 5.87 2.09
CA ASP A 73 -8.71 5.29 1.22
C ASP A 73 -9.46 6.36 0.40
N GLU A 74 -9.96 5.95 -0.76
CA GLU A 74 -10.87 6.71 -1.63
C GLU A 74 -11.97 5.74 -2.10
N PRO A 75 -13.01 5.52 -1.28
CA PRO A 75 -14.03 4.52 -1.59
C PRO A 75 -14.71 4.80 -2.92
N VAL A 76 -14.98 3.75 -3.68
CA VAL A 76 -15.71 3.85 -4.95
C VAL A 76 -17.21 3.56 -4.77
N HIS A 77 -17.99 3.73 -5.83
CA HIS A 77 -19.42 3.43 -5.83
C HIS A 77 -19.72 2.01 -5.31
N GLY A 78 -20.60 1.91 -4.32
CA GLY A 78 -21.02 0.68 -3.67
C GLY A 78 -20.07 0.18 -2.58
N GLU A 79 -18.99 0.90 -2.28
CA GLU A 79 -17.98 0.51 -1.32
C GLU A 79 -18.27 1.04 0.10
N PHE A 80 -17.90 0.25 1.12
CA PHE A 80 -18.00 0.63 2.53
C PHE A 80 -16.77 1.39 2.98
N PHE A 81 -16.98 2.41 3.82
CA PHE A 81 -15.93 3.09 4.57
C PHE A 81 -16.38 3.38 6.00
N GLY A 82 -15.44 3.42 6.95
CA GLY A 82 -15.73 3.54 8.39
C GLY A 82 -16.17 2.23 9.07
N PHE A 83 -16.26 1.14 8.31
CA PHE A 83 -16.79 -0.15 8.76
C PHE A 83 -16.01 -0.80 9.90
N ALA A 84 -14.66 -0.72 9.88
CA ALA A 84 -13.83 -1.31 10.92
C ALA A 84 -14.10 -0.69 12.30
N SER A 85 -14.18 0.64 12.38
CA SER A 85 -14.49 1.35 13.63
C SER A 85 -15.90 1.00 14.15
N MET A 86 -16.88 0.91 13.24
CA MET A 86 -18.26 0.52 13.55
C MET A 86 -18.38 -0.88 14.14
N LEU A 87 -17.68 -1.88 13.56
CA LEU A 87 -17.70 -3.24 14.09
C LEU A 87 -17.03 -3.36 15.45
N ASP A 88 -15.82 -2.80 15.59
CA ASP A 88 -15.03 -2.89 16.82
C ASP A 88 -15.51 -1.93 17.93
N GLN A 89 -16.47 -1.04 17.61
CA GLN A 89 -16.96 0.02 18.50
C GLN A 89 -15.83 0.89 19.06
N THR A 90 -14.84 1.18 18.21
CA THR A 90 -13.71 2.04 18.55
C THR A 90 -13.88 3.43 17.94
N PRO A 91 -13.29 4.49 18.52
CA PRO A 91 -13.24 5.79 17.87
C PRO A 91 -12.62 5.71 16.47
N HIS A 92 -13.07 6.55 15.54
CA HIS A 92 -12.47 6.64 14.23
C HIS A 92 -10.99 7.02 14.34
N GLN A 93 -10.14 6.27 13.65
CA GLN A 93 -8.69 6.54 13.57
C GLN A 93 -8.31 7.35 12.33
N THR A 94 -9.29 7.72 11.52
CA THR A 94 -9.13 8.48 10.27
C THR A 94 -10.05 9.70 10.25
N ASN A 95 -9.77 10.66 9.40
CA ASN A 95 -10.73 11.69 8.98
C ASN A 95 -11.39 11.24 7.68
N ALA A 96 -12.66 11.60 7.48
CA ALA A 96 -13.32 11.42 6.20
C ALA A 96 -13.96 12.72 5.75
N ASN A 97 -13.70 13.09 4.49
CA ASN A 97 -14.18 14.32 3.88
C ASN A 97 -14.74 14.04 2.49
N ALA A 98 -15.90 14.62 2.20
CA ALA A 98 -16.44 14.65 0.83
C ALA A 98 -15.61 15.63 -0.01
N LEU A 99 -15.13 15.21 -1.17
CA LEU A 99 -14.38 16.07 -2.10
C LEU A 99 -15.33 16.82 -3.05
N GLU A 100 -16.43 16.17 -3.42
CA GLU A 100 -17.55 16.72 -4.16
C GLU A 100 -18.87 16.47 -3.41
N GLU A 101 -20.02 16.77 -4.02
CA GLU A 101 -21.30 16.41 -3.42
C GLU A 101 -21.44 14.89 -3.39
N SER A 102 -21.48 14.32 -2.18
CA SER A 102 -21.44 12.88 -1.97
C SER A 102 -22.71 12.39 -1.29
N ILE A 103 -23.28 11.33 -1.85
CA ILE A 103 -24.47 10.66 -1.33
C ILE A 103 -24.01 9.34 -0.74
N CYS A 104 -24.31 9.12 0.54
CA CYS A 104 -23.95 7.93 1.26
C CYS A 104 -25.17 7.30 1.94
N ILE A 105 -25.14 5.99 2.09
CA ILE A 105 -26.06 5.25 2.97
C ILE A 105 -25.35 5.10 4.31
N GLU A 106 -25.92 5.67 5.36
CA GLU A 106 -25.49 5.49 6.73
C GLU A 106 -26.00 4.15 7.24
N VAL A 107 -25.10 3.37 7.85
CA VAL A 107 -25.38 2.03 8.35
C VAL A 107 -24.77 1.91 9.73
N ASP A 108 -25.57 1.48 10.70
CA ASP A 108 -25.10 1.16 12.04
C ASP A 108 -24.94 -0.34 12.27
N ARG A 109 -24.47 -0.71 13.47
CA ARG A 109 -24.25 -2.11 13.82
C ARG A 109 -25.54 -2.91 13.93
N GLU A 110 -26.64 -2.28 14.35
CA GLU A 110 -27.94 -2.94 14.50
C GLU A 110 -28.53 -3.25 13.12
N ASP A 111 -28.40 -2.34 12.15
CA ASP A 111 -28.79 -2.57 10.76
C ASP A 111 -28.11 -3.82 10.18
N ILE A 112 -26.80 -3.96 10.42
CA ILE A 112 -26.02 -5.14 10.01
C ILE A 112 -26.48 -6.39 10.76
N SER A 113 -26.76 -6.29 12.06
CA SER A 113 -27.21 -7.42 12.87
C SER A 113 -28.55 -7.97 12.39
N VAL A 114 -29.50 -7.07 12.05
CA VAL A 114 -30.81 -7.40 11.50
C VAL A 114 -30.68 -8.04 10.12
N LEU A 115 -29.82 -7.48 9.25
CA LEU A 115 -29.55 -8.05 7.93
C LEU A 115 -28.99 -9.48 8.02
N LEU A 116 -28.01 -9.71 8.91
CA LEU A 116 -27.40 -11.04 9.11
C LEU A 116 -28.39 -12.06 9.70
N GLN A 117 -29.29 -11.63 10.59
CA GLN A 117 -30.34 -12.50 11.14
C GLN A 117 -31.36 -12.93 10.08
N ARG A 118 -31.71 -12.04 9.14
CA ARG A 118 -32.65 -12.33 8.06
C ARG A 118 -31.99 -13.09 6.91
N LYS A 119 -30.75 -12.74 6.56
CA LYS A 119 -29.94 -13.37 5.51
C LYS A 119 -28.58 -13.83 6.06
N PRO A 120 -28.48 -15.03 6.63
CA PRO A 120 -27.23 -15.56 7.15
C PRO A 120 -26.11 -15.65 6.11
N LEU A 121 -26.46 -15.86 4.83
CA LEU A 121 -25.49 -15.96 3.72
C LEU A 121 -24.87 -14.61 3.33
N ALA A 122 -25.50 -13.47 3.62
CA ALA A 122 -24.97 -12.14 3.31
C ALA A 122 -23.67 -11.83 4.07
N GLY A 123 -23.43 -12.51 5.20
CA GLY A 123 -22.18 -12.37 5.96
C GLY A 123 -20.95 -12.83 5.18
N MET A 124 -21.08 -13.83 4.29
CA MET A 124 -19.95 -14.30 3.48
C MET A 124 -19.55 -13.28 2.41
N ASP A 125 -20.52 -12.60 1.81
CA ASP A 125 -20.27 -11.53 0.83
C ASP A 125 -19.59 -10.33 1.49
N MET A 126 -20.04 -9.96 2.71
CA MET A 126 -19.38 -8.92 3.53
C MET A 126 -17.92 -9.29 3.85
N LEU A 127 -17.66 -10.53 4.28
CA LEU A 127 -16.31 -11.01 4.57
C LEU A 127 -15.40 -10.98 3.32
N SER A 128 -15.95 -11.28 2.14
CA SER A 128 -15.19 -11.20 0.88
C SER A 128 -14.79 -9.76 0.53
N VAL A 129 -15.69 -8.79 0.72
CA VAL A 129 -15.41 -7.36 0.49
C VAL A 129 -14.34 -6.85 1.46
N LEU A 130 -14.46 -7.19 2.74
CA LEU A 130 -13.46 -6.80 3.76
C LEU A 130 -12.10 -7.43 3.50
N GLY A 131 -12.06 -8.69 3.06
CA GLY A 131 -10.82 -9.35 2.68
C GLY A 131 -10.11 -8.63 1.54
N LYS A 132 -10.85 -8.16 0.53
CA LYS A 132 -10.30 -7.38 -0.59
C LYS A 132 -9.76 -6.02 -0.12
N GLN A 133 -10.53 -5.27 0.67
CA GLN A 133 -10.11 -3.97 1.20
C GLN A 133 -8.89 -4.08 2.10
N PHE A 134 -8.85 -5.10 2.97
CA PHE A 134 -7.71 -5.36 3.85
C PHE A 134 -6.42 -5.58 3.06
N HIS A 135 -6.46 -6.42 2.03
CA HIS A 135 -5.30 -6.66 1.17
C HIS A 135 -4.85 -5.40 0.41
N ALA A 136 -5.77 -4.57 -0.05
CA ALA A 136 -5.44 -3.30 -0.69
C ALA A 136 -4.71 -2.35 0.29
N ALA A 137 -5.23 -2.21 1.52
CA ALA A 137 -4.60 -1.40 2.55
C ALA A 137 -3.18 -1.89 2.91
N GLN A 138 -2.98 -3.19 3.04
CA GLN A 138 -1.65 -3.77 3.29
C GLN A 138 -0.64 -3.46 2.18
N GLN A 139 -1.07 -3.54 0.91
CA GLN A 139 -0.19 -3.23 -0.21
C GLN A 139 0.24 -1.76 -0.21
N LEU A 140 -0.65 -0.84 0.14
CA LEU A 140 -0.33 0.59 0.24
C LEU A 140 0.68 0.88 1.36
N VAL A 141 0.55 0.23 2.52
CA VAL A 141 1.52 0.34 3.62
C VAL A 141 2.91 -0.13 3.18
N ARG A 142 2.98 -1.26 2.46
CA ARG A 142 4.24 -1.78 1.91
C ARG A 142 4.91 -0.79 0.95
N VAL A 143 4.16 -0.24 0.01
CA VAL A 143 4.69 0.72 -0.98
C VAL A 143 5.18 2.00 -0.30
N ARG A 144 4.48 2.48 0.74
CA ARG A 144 4.90 3.65 1.52
C ARG A 144 6.16 3.41 2.34
N ALA A 145 6.27 2.28 3.03
CA ALA A 145 7.45 1.94 3.81
C ALA A 145 8.72 1.93 2.94
N MET A 146 8.61 1.39 1.71
CA MET A 146 9.71 1.39 0.73
C MET A 146 10.07 2.79 0.23
N ARG A 147 9.08 3.67 0.07
CA ARG A 147 9.28 5.05 -0.37
C ARG A 147 9.97 5.89 0.70
N ASN A 148 9.47 5.85 1.94
CA ASN A 148 10.05 6.56 3.08
C ASN A 148 11.52 6.13 3.30
N LEU A 149 11.82 4.83 3.18
CA LEU A 149 13.21 4.35 3.29
C LEU A 149 14.14 4.99 2.24
N ASN A 150 13.70 5.09 0.99
CA ASN A 150 14.52 5.72 -0.05
C ASN A 150 14.71 7.22 0.19
N GLU A 151 13.68 7.93 0.67
CA GLU A 151 13.76 9.36 1.00
C GLU A 151 14.73 9.62 2.16
N ILE A 152 14.65 8.84 3.25
CA ILE A 152 15.58 8.95 4.40
C ILE A 152 17.03 8.68 3.96
N ILE A 153 17.25 7.68 3.10
CA ILE A 153 18.59 7.35 2.59
C ILE A 153 19.16 8.49 1.71
N GLU A 154 18.31 9.18 0.95
CA GLU A 154 18.74 10.31 0.11
C GLU A 154 19.01 11.59 0.92
N GLU A 155 18.26 11.83 2.00
CA GLU A 155 18.46 12.99 2.88
C GLU A 155 19.76 12.91 3.69
N GLU A 156 20.21 11.70 4.04
CA GLU A 156 21.47 11.48 4.75
C GLU A 156 22.73 11.65 3.86
N GLU A 157 22.59 11.78 2.53
CA GLU A 157 23.75 11.88 1.63
C GLU A 157 24.51 13.20 1.77
N THR A 158 25.78 13.11 2.15
CA THR A 158 26.69 14.26 2.19
C THR A 158 27.16 14.68 0.79
N LEU A 159 27.62 15.93 0.66
CA LEU A 159 28.16 16.45 -0.60
C LEU A 159 29.34 15.62 -1.14
N GLY A 160 30.18 15.08 -0.25
CA GLY A 160 31.32 14.23 -0.64
C GLY A 160 30.88 12.90 -1.24
N GLU A 161 29.79 12.33 -0.73
CA GLU A 161 29.24 11.06 -1.21
C GLU A 161 28.60 11.20 -2.59
N ARG A 162 27.85 12.28 -2.83
CA ARG A 162 27.29 12.60 -4.15
C ARG A 162 28.36 12.76 -5.23
N VAL A 163 29.49 13.39 -4.87
CA VAL A 163 30.62 13.55 -5.79
C VAL A 163 31.29 12.20 -6.05
N ALA A 164 31.51 11.38 -5.01
CA ALA A 164 32.09 10.05 -5.15
C ALA A 164 31.24 9.15 -6.06
N ASP A 165 29.90 9.17 -5.95
CA ASP A 165 29.02 8.38 -6.82
C ASP A 165 29.04 8.84 -8.28
N LYS A 166 29.10 10.15 -8.53
CA LYS A 166 29.27 10.67 -9.88
C LYS A 166 30.61 10.26 -10.49
N VAL A 167 31.68 10.27 -9.70
CA VAL A 167 33.01 9.83 -10.15
C VAL A 167 33.04 8.32 -10.41
N ALA A 168 32.45 7.51 -9.52
CA ALA A 168 32.40 6.05 -9.67
C ALA A 168 31.55 5.63 -10.88
N SER A 169 30.36 6.21 -11.05
CA SER A 169 29.47 5.92 -12.20
C SER A 169 30.07 6.36 -13.54
N PHE A 170 30.81 7.48 -13.56
CA PHE A 170 31.55 7.91 -14.74
C PHE A 170 32.73 6.97 -15.06
N GLY A 171 33.52 6.61 -14.04
CA GLY A 171 34.66 5.70 -14.19
C GLY A 171 34.28 4.28 -14.63
N GLY A 172 33.07 3.83 -14.29
CA GLY A 172 32.51 2.53 -14.69
C GLY A 172 31.85 2.50 -16.07
N SER A 173 31.80 3.62 -16.81
CA SER A 173 31.11 3.69 -18.10
C SER A 173 31.97 3.23 -19.28
N TRP A 174 31.37 2.52 -20.23
CA TRP A 174 31.98 2.21 -21.52
C TRP A 174 32.37 3.45 -22.33
N THR A 175 31.60 4.54 -22.23
CA THR A 175 31.91 5.80 -22.92
C THR A 175 33.20 6.44 -22.37
N PHE A 176 33.45 6.31 -21.07
CA PHE A 176 34.68 6.76 -20.44
C PHE A 176 35.87 5.91 -20.92
N ILE A 177 35.75 4.58 -20.88
CA ILE A 177 36.81 3.66 -21.33
C ILE A 177 37.24 3.97 -22.76
N THR A 178 36.29 4.11 -23.69
CA THR A 178 36.60 4.40 -25.10
C THR A 178 37.23 5.78 -25.28
N THR A 179 36.68 6.82 -24.65
CA THR A 179 37.24 8.18 -24.75
C THR A 179 38.64 8.25 -24.16
N PHE A 180 38.86 7.61 -23.01
CA PHE A 180 40.15 7.53 -22.35
C PHE A 180 41.20 6.82 -23.21
N ALA A 181 40.84 5.70 -23.83
CA ALA A 181 41.72 4.98 -24.76
C ALA A 181 42.10 5.86 -25.98
N VAL A 182 41.14 6.58 -26.57
CA VAL A 182 41.40 7.50 -27.69
C VAL A 182 42.33 8.64 -27.29
N VAL A 183 42.14 9.23 -26.11
CA VAL A 183 43.01 10.29 -25.59
C VAL A 183 44.43 9.76 -25.39
N LEU A 184 44.61 8.57 -24.80
CA LEU A 184 45.92 7.95 -24.62
C LEU A 184 46.63 7.67 -25.95
N LEU A 185 45.92 7.12 -26.93
CA LEU A 185 46.47 6.88 -28.27
C LEU A 185 46.88 8.19 -28.96
N THR A 186 46.04 9.21 -28.85
CA THR A 186 46.31 10.54 -29.43
C THR A 186 47.53 11.20 -28.77
N TYR A 187 47.60 11.17 -27.43
CA TYR A 187 48.73 11.70 -26.66
C TYR A 187 50.05 11.02 -27.05
N THR A 188 50.02 9.69 -27.15
CA THR A 188 51.17 8.88 -27.53
C THR A 188 51.61 9.18 -28.96
N ALA A 189 50.67 9.26 -29.91
CA ALA A 189 50.94 9.58 -31.31
C ALA A 189 51.57 10.97 -31.48
N ILE A 190 51.06 11.98 -30.75
CA ILE A 190 51.61 13.35 -30.75
C ILE A 190 53.06 13.32 -30.25
N ASN A 191 53.34 12.72 -29.08
CA ASN A 191 54.70 12.70 -28.52
C ASN A 191 55.70 11.94 -29.41
N ILE A 192 55.30 10.82 -30.01
CA ILE A 192 56.14 10.09 -30.98
C ILE A 192 56.42 10.95 -32.22
N GLY A 193 55.42 11.66 -32.72
CA GLY A 193 55.53 12.54 -33.89
C GLY A 193 56.46 13.73 -33.68
N LEU A 194 56.50 14.31 -32.47
CA LEU A 194 57.37 15.45 -32.15
C LEU A 194 58.86 15.08 -31.97
N ARG A 195 59.21 13.80 -31.81
CA ARG A 195 60.59 13.28 -31.68
C ARG A 195 61.46 14.15 -30.76
N GLY A 196 62.42 14.90 -31.31
CA GLY A 196 63.39 15.72 -30.57
C GLY A 196 62.82 16.96 -29.87
N ARG A 197 61.54 17.30 -30.09
CA ARG A 197 60.80 18.33 -29.34
C ARG A 197 59.67 17.74 -28.49
N ALA A 198 59.62 16.41 -28.33
CA ALA A 198 58.61 15.77 -27.50
C ALA A 198 58.78 16.19 -26.04
N TRP A 199 57.67 16.58 -25.40
CA TRP A 199 57.67 16.94 -23.98
C TRP A 199 57.70 15.67 -23.10
N ASP A 200 57.10 14.58 -23.57
CA ASP A 200 57.15 13.27 -22.90
C ASP A 200 57.66 12.19 -23.87
N PRO A 201 58.98 12.09 -24.11
CA PRO A 201 59.57 11.06 -24.96
C PRO A 201 59.35 9.66 -24.37
N TYR A 202 59.32 8.63 -25.22
CA TYR A 202 59.34 7.23 -24.78
C TYR A 202 60.50 7.02 -23.80
N PRO A 203 60.26 6.53 -22.56
CA PRO A 203 59.16 5.67 -22.11
C PRO A 203 57.93 6.33 -21.43
N PHE A 204 57.64 7.62 -21.68
CA PHE A 204 56.44 8.34 -21.21
C PHE A 204 56.30 8.46 -19.67
N ILE A 205 57.23 9.17 -19.04
CA ILE A 205 57.30 9.29 -17.57
C ILE A 205 56.13 10.14 -17.05
N LEU A 206 55.77 11.23 -17.75
CA LEU A 206 54.68 12.10 -17.30
C LEU A 206 53.34 11.40 -17.41
N LEU A 207 53.09 10.69 -18.52
CA LEU A 207 51.88 9.90 -18.68
C LEU A 207 51.73 8.84 -17.58
N ASN A 208 52.81 8.11 -17.28
CA ASN A 208 52.80 7.09 -16.23
C ASN A 208 52.54 7.67 -14.83
N LEU A 209 53.08 8.86 -14.54
CA LEU A 209 52.81 9.57 -13.30
C LEU A 209 51.32 9.91 -13.15
N PHE A 210 50.70 10.46 -14.20
CA PHE A 210 49.27 10.77 -14.19
C PHE A 210 48.38 9.53 -14.06
N LEU A 211 48.71 8.46 -14.78
CA LEU A 211 47.98 7.18 -14.69
C LEU A 211 48.05 6.59 -13.27
N SER A 212 49.22 6.67 -12.64
CA SER A 212 49.42 6.17 -11.28
C SER A 212 48.67 7.00 -10.23
N MET A 213 48.64 8.33 -10.39
CA MET A 213 47.85 9.22 -9.53
C MET A 213 46.35 8.98 -9.68
N LEU A 214 45.85 8.79 -10.90
CA LEU A 214 44.45 8.46 -11.17
C LEU A 214 44.06 7.11 -10.53
N ALA A 215 44.88 6.07 -10.72
CA ALA A 215 44.63 4.76 -10.15
C ALA A 215 44.62 4.77 -8.60
N ALA A 216 45.51 5.54 -7.98
CA ALA A 216 45.59 5.67 -6.52
C ALA A 216 44.33 6.28 -5.90
N ILE A 217 43.69 7.23 -6.59
CA ILE A 217 42.46 7.88 -6.12
C ILE A 217 41.21 7.05 -6.47
N GLN A 218 41.24 6.29 -7.57
CA GLN A 218 40.08 5.50 -8.02
C GLN A 218 39.68 4.40 -7.04
N ALA A 219 40.63 3.62 -6.50
CA ALA A 219 40.30 2.48 -5.66
C ALA A 219 39.51 2.86 -4.38
N PRO A 220 39.90 3.89 -3.61
CA PRO A 220 39.10 4.37 -2.47
C PRO A 220 37.72 4.91 -2.88
N VAL A 221 37.61 5.62 -4.00
CA VAL A 221 36.33 6.18 -4.46
C VAL A 221 35.36 5.07 -4.86
N ILE A 222 35.84 4.07 -5.60
CA ILE A 222 35.06 2.88 -5.95
C ILE A 222 34.64 2.13 -4.68
N MET A 223 35.56 1.93 -3.74
CA MET A 223 35.29 1.24 -2.47
C MET A 223 34.28 2.01 -1.59
N MET A 224 34.34 3.34 -1.54
CA MET A 224 33.35 4.16 -0.83
C MET A 224 31.97 4.07 -1.47
N SER A 225 31.89 4.07 -2.81
CA SER A 225 30.61 3.90 -3.52
C SER A 225 30.04 2.49 -3.30
N GLN A 226 30.88 1.45 -3.36
CA GLN A 226 30.48 0.06 -3.08
C GLN A 226 29.98 -0.13 -1.64
N ASN A 227 30.76 0.30 -0.63
CA ASN A 227 30.34 0.20 0.78
C ASN A 227 29.00 0.90 1.05
N ARG A 228 28.70 1.99 0.33
CA ARG A 228 27.41 2.69 0.42
C ARG A 228 26.27 1.90 -0.25
N GLN A 229 26.48 1.36 -1.44
CA GLN A 229 25.49 0.49 -2.11
C GLN A 229 25.18 -0.73 -1.25
N ASP A 230 26.20 -1.38 -0.68
CA ASP A 230 26.02 -2.54 0.21
C ASP A 230 25.20 -2.21 1.46
N LYS A 231 25.41 -1.02 2.06
CA LYS A 231 24.60 -0.54 3.19
C LYS A 231 23.14 -0.34 2.78
N LYS A 232 22.90 0.28 1.62
CA LYS A 232 21.56 0.53 1.07
C LYS A 232 20.83 -0.77 0.76
N ASP A 233 21.51 -1.73 0.15
CA ASP A 233 20.97 -3.04 -0.19
C ASP A 233 20.69 -3.87 1.06
N ARG A 234 21.55 -3.78 2.08
CA ARG A 234 21.30 -4.43 3.38
C ARG A 234 20.04 -3.90 4.06
N LEU A 235 19.88 -2.57 4.16
CA LEU A 235 18.70 -1.96 4.78
C LEU A 235 17.42 -2.30 4.02
N ARG A 236 17.45 -2.28 2.69
CA ARG A 236 16.33 -2.73 1.86
C ARG A 236 15.99 -4.21 2.09
N GLY A 237 17.01 -5.07 2.19
CA GLY A 237 16.84 -6.48 2.49
C GLY A 237 16.22 -6.73 3.87
N GLU A 238 16.62 -5.98 4.89
CA GLU A 238 16.03 -6.04 6.24
C GLU A 238 14.54 -5.62 6.22
N LEU A 239 14.20 -4.53 5.52
CA LEU A 239 12.81 -4.07 5.39
C LEU A 239 11.93 -5.07 4.60
N ASP A 240 12.44 -5.60 3.48
CA ASP A 240 11.73 -6.61 2.69
C ASP A 240 11.48 -7.88 3.50
N TYR A 241 12.46 -8.29 4.31
CA TYR A 241 12.32 -9.42 5.23
C TYR A 241 11.21 -9.18 6.26
N ASP A 242 11.19 -8.01 6.92
CA ASP A 242 10.19 -7.67 7.93
C ASP A 242 8.77 -7.60 7.35
N VAL A 243 8.61 -7.00 6.17
CA VAL A 243 7.33 -6.94 5.46
C VAL A 243 6.84 -8.35 5.13
N ASN A 244 7.70 -9.20 4.57
CA ASN A 244 7.33 -10.57 4.22
C ASN A 244 6.95 -11.38 5.45
N ARG A 245 7.68 -11.23 6.56
CA ARG A 245 7.32 -11.92 7.81
C ARG A 245 5.99 -11.47 8.39
N ARG A 246 5.67 -10.17 8.34
CA ARG A 246 4.36 -9.67 8.76
C ARG A 246 3.25 -10.22 7.87
N ALA A 247 3.45 -10.20 6.55
CA ALA A 247 2.49 -10.79 5.62
C ALA A 247 2.27 -12.29 5.88
N GLU A 248 3.34 -13.05 6.14
CA GLU A 248 3.24 -14.48 6.50
C GLU A 248 2.44 -14.69 7.78
N ALA A 249 2.72 -13.92 8.84
CA ALA A 249 1.99 -14.00 10.11
C ALA A 249 0.49 -13.67 9.93
N GLU A 250 0.16 -12.68 9.11
CA GLU A 250 -1.22 -12.32 8.81
C GLU A 250 -1.94 -13.40 7.98
N ILE A 251 -1.27 -14.00 6.99
CA ILE A 251 -1.82 -15.14 6.23
C ILE A 251 -2.10 -16.31 7.16
N GLN A 252 -1.18 -16.64 8.07
CA GLN A 252 -1.38 -17.68 9.07
C GLN A 252 -2.56 -17.35 9.99
N GLY A 253 -2.67 -16.09 10.42
CA GLY A 253 -3.80 -15.62 11.22
C GLY A 253 -5.14 -15.73 10.48
N LEU A 254 -5.17 -15.40 9.18
CA LEU A 254 -6.35 -15.54 8.33
C LEU A 254 -6.73 -17.00 8.13
N ALA A 255 -5.75 -17.86 7.82
CA ALA A 255 -5.96 -19.31 7.68
C ALA A 255 -6.55 -19.91 8.97
N HIS A 256 -6.04 -19.48 10.13
CA HIS A 256 -6.57 -19.90 11.42
C HIS A 256 -8.02 -19.45 11.63
N LYS A 257 -8.35 -18.18 11.33
CA LYS A 257 -9.73 -17.68 11.40
C LYS A 257 -10.66 -18.40 10.42
N MET A 258 -10.20 -18.73 9.22
CA MET A 258 -10.95 -19.52 8.24
C MET A 258 -11.26 -20.92 8.74
N HIS A 259 -10.30 -21.58 9.41
CA HIS A 259 -10.53 -22.88 10.06
C HIS A 259 -11.61 -22.77 11.15
N LEU A 260 -11.50 -21.77 12.04
CA LEU A 260 -12.49 -21.54 13.09
C LEU A 260 -13.90 -21.26 12.54
N LEU A 261 -14.00 -20.52 11.42
CA LEU A 261 -15.27 -20.31 10.73
C LEU A 261 -15.80 -21.61 10.14
N GLY A 262 -14.94 -22.43 9.54
CA GLY A 262 -15.29 -23.76 9.04
C GLY A 262 -15.88 -24.65 10.13
N ASP A 263 -15.25 -24.70 11.30
CA ASP A 263 -15.72 -25.47 12.45
C ASP A 263 -17.09 -24.97 12.93
N LYS A 264 -17.28 -23.65 13.06
CA LYS A 264 -18.58 -23.07 13.45
C LYS A 264 -19.69 -23.33 12.44
N ILE A 265 -19.37 -23.33 11.15
CA ILE A 265 -20.35 -23.66 10.10
C ILE A 265 -20.77 -25.13 10.22
N ALA A 266 -19.84 -26.04 10.52
CA ALA A 266 -20.17 -27.44 10.77
C ALA A 266 -21.10 -27.60 11.98
N ASP A 267 -20.83 -26.90 13.09
CA ASP A 267 -21.70 -26.90 14.27
C ASP A 267 -23.13 -26.41 13.94
N VAL A 268 -23.24 -25.35 13.12
CA VAL A 268 -24.54 -24.82 12.67
C VAL A 268 -25.27 -25.83 11.77
N GLU A 269 -24.55 -26.50 10.85
CA GLU A 269 -25.14 -27.55 10.00
C GLU A 269 -25.72 -28.70 10.85
N ASP A 270 -25.01 -29.12 11.89
CA ASP A 270 -25.45 -30.15 12.82
C ASP A 270 -26.68 -29.71 13.64
N LEU A 271 -26.70 -28.46 14.12
CA LEU A 271 -27.87 -27.90 14.81
C LEU A 271 -29.12 -27.86 13.92
N ILE A 272 -28.97 -27.46 12.65
CA ILE A 272 -30.08 -27.45 11.68
C ILE A 272 -30.58 -28.87 11.41
N ARG A 273 -29.68 -29.85 11.23
CA ARG A 273 -30.06 -31.27 11.06
C ARG A 273 -30.84 -31.81 12.25
N GLN A 274 -30.41 -31.51 13.48
CA GLN A 274 -31.13 -31.94 14.69
C GLN A 274 -32.53 -31.32 14.77
N GLN A 275 -32.66 -30.04 14.42
CA GLN A 275 -33.95 -29.34 14.42
C GLN A 275 -34.93 -29.90 13.36
N HIS A 276 -34.42 -30.39 12.22
CA HIS A 276 -35.23 -31.06 11.20
C HIS A 276 -35.57 -32.51 11.56
N ALA A 277 -34.65 -33.25 12.21
CA ALA A 277 -34.93 -34.61 12.68
C ALA A 277 -36.01 -34.66 13.79
N GLY A 278 -36.10 -33.62 14.62
CA GLY A 278 -37.15 -33.47 15.64
C GLY A 278 -38.56 -33.15 15.10
N ARG A 279 -38.71 -32.88 13.80
CA ARG A 279 -40.00 -32.53 13.15
C ARG A 279 -40.65 -33.67 12.36
N THR A 280 -40.15 -34.90 12.47
CA THR A 280 -40.83 -36.06 11.86
C THR A 280 -42.23 -36.19 12.51
N PRO A 281 -43.34 -36.01 11.79
CA PRO A 281 -44.66 -36.19 12.37
C PRO A 281 -44.82 -37.67 12.69
N GLY A 282 -44.99 -37.98 13.98
CA GLY A 282 -45.59 -39.24 14.37
C GLY A 282 -47.03 -39.26 13.83
N ASN A 283 -47.19 -39.74 12.60
CA ASN A 283 -48.50 -39.98 12.02
C ASN A 283 -49.06 -41.24 12.71
N SER A 284 -50.01 -40.99 13.63
CA SER A 284 -50.86 -42.00 14.26
C SER A 284 -52.06 -42.28 13.38
#